data_AF-A0A3M6Y923-F1
#
_entry.id   AF-A0A3M6Y923-F1
#
_cell.length_a   1.000
_cell.length_b   1.000
_cell.length_c   1.000
_cell.angle_alpha   90.00
_cell.angle_beta   90.00
_cell.angle_gamma   90.00
#
_symmetry.space_group_name_H-M   'P 1'
#
loop_
_entity.id
_entity.type
_entity.pdbx_description
1 polymer ?
#
loop_
_entity_poly.entity_id
_entity_poly.type
_entity_poly.pdbx_seq_one_letter_code
_entity_poly.pdbx_strand_id
1 'polypeptide(L)'
;MPGLSLNDLSSLPIETEEPEFEVDWVLVYDFSEIESSEAIEEFATLIKDLETVGLQCQVRHGYGLSVLVLLRVPRNLLGNEVYRSRVKDWLFSIVHTRPIGDKSTVVKAKSSAEALRTVYHLVTWTHEQGGAGVTANFGQWTRIRSSFPPHEAGATRKLLGRLARKMVVDMDDLDRINDLFGEKVAFYYAFIQCYSLFLIVPAAAGILCWMFGEPYSFSFAIFLLAWGIFFTEYWKRQEIDLSVRWNVRGVAALKVNRPQYTWERQDVDPITGQVRRVFPIYKRLARQALFFPFAILAGLALGAALAATFFLEAFISDVYDGSTEDHHWALSYLPTIVLSCCLPFILSSLTSIASRMSEYENYRTNDDYDLAQTRKTFVLNFVVSFLPIFITAYIYVPYGNRLLLYFTPSSWTAAIKVLQNLQIDPERLQQEVISLSMTGQV
;
A
#
# COMPACT_ATOMS: atom_id res chain seq x y z
N MET A 1 11.93 50.00 -4.45
CA MET A 1 10.68 49.24 -4.64
C MET A 1 9.52 50.23 -4.73
N PRO A 2 8.73 50.14 -5.80
CA PRO A 2 7.38 49.62 -5.65
C PRO A 2 7.24 48.29 -6.41
N GLY A 3 6.46 47.39 -5.83
CA GLY A 3 6.39 45.98 -6.17
C GLY A 3 5.72 45.71 -7.52
N LEU A 4 6.39 44.85 -8.30
CA LEU A 4 5.76 44.06 -9.35
C LEU A 4 4.74 43.13 -8.70
N SER A 5 3.48 43.32 -9.06
CA SER A 5 2.36 42.52 -8.56
C SER A 5 2.33 41.19 -9.33
N LEU A 6 1.91 40.12 -8.66
CA LEU A 6 1.82 38.76 -9.22
C LEU A 6 0.94 38.66 -10.50
N ASN A 7 0.15 39.69 -10.79
CA ASN A 7 -0.73 39.75 -11.96
C ASN A 7 0.00 40.15 -13.25
N ASP A 8 1.18 40.78 -13.17
CA ASP A 8 1.91 41.27 -14.34
C ASP A 8 2.71 40.17 -15.07
N LEU A 9 2.83 38.98 -14.47
CA LEU A 9 3.40 37.78 -15.11
C LEU A 9 2.38 37.01 -15.96
N SER A 10 1.09 37.37 -15.89
CA SER A 10 0.01 36.67 -16.61
C SER A 10 -0.29 37.23 -18.01
N SER A 11 0.36 38.33 -18.41
CA SER A 11 0.08 39.07 -19.64
C SER A 11 1.19 39.02 -20.69
N LEU A 12 2.22 38.18 -20.51
CA LEU A 12 3.18 37.92 -21.58
C LEU A 12 2.51 37.08 -22.67
N PRO A 13 2.54 37.53 -23.94
CA PRO A 13 2.02 36.74 -25.04
C PRO A 13 2.85 35.46 -25.10
N ILE A 14 2.18 34.32 -24.95
CA ILE A 14 2.75 33.00 -25.21
C ILE A 14 2.96 32.95 -26.73
N GLU A 15 4.10 33.47 -27.17
CA GLU A 15 4.50 33.40 -28.57
C GLU A 15 4.80 31.94 -28.93
N THR A 16 4.01 31.47 -29.88
CA THR A 16 4.22 30.29 -30.74
C THR A 16 4.12 28.92 -30.09
N GLU A 17 2.92 28.36 -30.20
CA GLU A 17 2.62 26.94 -30.20
C GLU A 17 3.52 26.19 -31.22
N GLU A 18 4.64 25.65 -30.75
CA GLU A 18 5.02 24.31 -31.20
C GLU A 18 3.84 23.39 -30.87
N PRO A 19 3.42 22.45 -31.75
CA PRO A 19 2.29 21.59 -31.45
C PRO A 19 2.57 20.89 -30.12
N GLU A 20 1.76 21.22 -29.09
CA GLU A 20 2.01 20.83 -27.71
C GLU A 20 2.36 19.33 -27.69
N PHE A 21 3.61 19.02 -27.35
CA PHE A 21 4.07 17.64 -27.34
C PHE A 21 3.34 16.96 -26.19
N GLU A 22 2.23 16.31 -26.51
CA GLU A 22 1.41 15.60 -25.55
C GLU A 22 2.25 14.46 -24.95
N VAL A 23 2.65 14.64 -23.69
CA VAL A 23 3.50 13.70 -22.96
C VAL A 23 2.60 12.60 -22.41
N ASP A 24 2.86 11.36 -22.82
CA ASP A 24 2.15 10.19 -22.28
C ASP A 24 2.92 9.58 -21.09
N TRP A 25 4.25 9.69 -21.08
CA TRP A 25 5.10 9.06 -20.06
C TRP A 25 6.39 9.84 -19.83
N VAL A 26 6.92 9.79 -18.60
CA VAL A 26 8.16 10.48 -18.22
C VAL A 26 9.13 9.50 -17.57
N LEU A 27 10.39 9.52 -18.03
CA LEU A 27 11.51 8.84 -17.40
C LEU A 27 12.48 9.87 -16.81
N VAL A 28 12.92 9.65 -15.58
CA VAL A 28 13.92 10.47 -14.91
C VAL A 28 15.24 9.71 -14.89
N TYR A 29 16.19 10.17 -15.70
CA TYR A 29 17.55 9.62 -15.77
C TYR A 29 18.49 10.46 -14.91
N ASP A 30 19.09 9.84 -13.89
CA ASP A 30 20.03 10.49 -12.98
C ASP A 30 21.45 10.03 -13.31
N PHE A 31 22.34 10.97 -13.62
CA PHE A 31 23.72 10.67 -14.02
C PHE A 31 24.75 11.22 -13.02
N SER A 32 24.33 11.50 -11.78
CA SER A 32 25.18 12.06 -10.73
C SER A 32 26.39 11.21 -10.33
N GLU A 33 26.30 9.89 -10.46
CA GLU A 33 27.32 8.93 -9.98
C GLU A 33 28.30 8.46 -11.07
N ILE A 34 28.17 8.94 -12.32
CA ILE A 34 28.86 8.37 -13.49
C ILE A 34 29.70 9.43 -14.22
N GLU A 35 30.80 9.01 -14.83
CA GLU A 35 31.57 9.83 -15.76
C GLU A 35 30.73 10.21 -16.99
N SER A 36 30.92 11.43 -17.50
CA SER A 36 30.08 11.93 -18.60
C SER A 36 30.12 11.06 -19.86
N SER A 37 31.23 10.36 -20.13
CA SER A 37 31.38 9.46 -21.28
C SER A 37 30.45 8.24 -21.18
N GLU A 38 30.50 7.50 -20.07
CA GLU A 38 29.67 6.32 -19.84
C GLU A 38 28.18 6.70 -19.77
N ALA A 39 27.87 7.85 -19.16
CA ALA A 39 26.50 8.37 -19.11
C ALA A 39 25.92 8.66 -20.51
N ILE A 40 26.74 9.16 -21.45
CA ILE A 40 26.33 9.41 -22.83
C ILE A 40 26.08 8.09 -23.56
N GLU A 41 26.92 7.08 -23.36
CA GLU A 41 26.73 5.75 -23.97
C GLU A 41 25.45 5.07 -23.47
N GLU A 42 25.24 5.01 -22.15
CA GLU A 42 24.02 4.44 -21.56
C GLU A 42 22.77 5.19 -22.04
N PHE A 43 22.81 6.53 -22.06
CA PHE A 43 21.69 7.34 -22.54
C PHE A 43 21.42 7.14 -24.04
N ALA A 44 22.46 7.02 -24.86
CA ALA A 44 22.30 6.72 -26.29
C ALA A 44 21.66 5.34 -26.51
N THR A 45 22.02 4.34 -25.71
CA THR A 45 21.35 3.03 -25.76
C THR A 45 19.88 3.13 -25.35
N LEU A 46 19.55 3.92 -24.33
CA LEU A 46 18.18 4.12 -23.86
C LEU A 46 17.28 4.70 -24.95
N ILE A 47 17.73 5.78 -25.60
CA ILE A 47 16.95 6.43 -26.67
C ILE A 47 16.78 5.47 -27.85
N LYS A 48 17.84 4.74 -28.22
CA LYS A 48 17.78 3.75 -29.28
C LYS A 48 16.75 2.65 -28.98
N ASP A 49 16.74 2.10 -27.77
CA ASP A 49 15.80 1.04 -27.40
C ASP A 49 14.35 1.54 -27.41
N LEU A 50 14.10 2.78 -26.98
CA LEU A 50 12.78 3.41 -27.05
C LEU A 50 12.33 3.67 -28.51
N GLU A 51 13.23 4.17 -29.36
CA GLU A 51 12.96 4.41 -30.77
C GLU A 51 12.72 3.11 -31.56
N THR A 52 13.37 2.00 -31.19
CA THR A 52 13.15 0.70 -31.85
C THR A 52 11.70 0.19 -31.70
N VAL A 53 11.03 0.58 -30.62
CA VAL A 53 9.61 0.27 -30.37
C VAL A 53 8.68 1.25 -31.10
N GLY A 54 9.21 2.37 -31.61
CA GLY A 54 8.46 3.41 -32.29
C GLY A 54 7.94 4.51 -31.36
N LEU A 55 8.54 4.66 -30.17
CA LEU A 55 8.22 5.73 -29.23
C LEU A 55 8.94 7.03 -29.64
N GLN A 56 8.22 8.15 -29.63
CA GLN A 56 8.82 9.45 -29.88
C GLN A 56 9.35 10.01 -28.56
N CYS A 57 10.63 10.36 -28.54
CA CYS A 57 11.31 10.86 -27.35
C CYS A 57 11.64 12.34 -27.49
N GLN A 58 11.37 13.12 -26.44
CA GLN A 58 11.88 14.48 -26.26
C GLN A 58 12.66 14.55 -24.96
N VAL A 59 13.78 15.26 -24.98
CA VAL A 59 14.68 15.37 -23.83
C VAL A 59 14.59 16.78 -23.26
N ARG A 60 14.38 16.89 -21.95
CA ARG A 60 14.36 18.17 -21.23
C ARG A 60 15.28 18.12 -20.02
N HIS A 61 15.76 19.27 -19.60
CA HIS A 61 16.56 19.40 -18.38
C HIS A 61 15.71 19.08 -17.15
N GLY A 62 16.21 18.19 -16.28
CA GLY A 62 15.61 17.86 -15.00
C GLY A 62 16.13 18.73 -13.87
N TYR A 63 15.75 18.40 -12.64
CA TYR A 63 16.28 19.08 -11.45
C TYR A 63 17.64 18.46 -11.07
N GLY A 64 18.66 19.29 -10.88
CA GLY A 64 20.01 18.84 -10.55
C GLY A 64 20.71 18.13 -11.72
N LEU A 65 21.49 17.09 -11.43
CA LEU A 65 22.19 16.27 -12.43
C LEU A 65 21.27 15.16 -13.00
N SER A 66 20.09 15.57 -13.47
CA SER A 66 19.12 14.65 -14.06
C SER A 66 18.56 15.16 -15.38
N VAL A 67 18.17 14.23 -16.23
CA VAL A 67 17.52 14.46 -17.51
C VAL A 67 16.12 13.87 -17.49
N LEU A 68 15.15 14.63 -17.99
CA LEU A 68 13.78 14.17 -18.19
C LEU A 68 13.62 13.71 -19.63
N VAL A 69 13.30 12.44 -19.82
CA VAL A 69 12.93 11.89 -21.12
C VAL A 69 11.40 11.81 -21.18
N LEU A 70 10.82 12.68 -21.99
CA LEU A 70 9.40 12.75 -22.26
C LEU A 70 9.07 11.84 -23.44
N LEU A 71 8.15 10.91 -23.24
CA LEU A 71 7.73 9.95 -24.25
C LEU A 71 6.33 10.30 -24.75
N ARG A 72 6.18 10.20 -26.07
CA ARG A 72 4.89 10.27 -26.75
C ARG A 72 4.71 9.04 -27.62
N VAL A 73 3.55 8.41 -27.50
CA VAL A 73 3.22 7.23 -28.29
C VAL A 73 2.38 7.66 -29.50
N PRO A 74 2.80 7.35 -30.73
CA PRO A 74 1.99 7.59 -31.91
C PRO A 74 0.61 6.93 -31.77
N ARG A 75 -0.48 7.68 -32.05
CA ARG A 75 -1.86 7.19 -31.82
C ARG A 75 -2.18 5.91 -32.59
N ASN A 76 -1.56 5.71 -33.75
CA ASN A 76 -1.70 4.47 -34.54
C ASN A 76 -1.08 3.27 -33.82
N LEU A 77 0.13 3.43 -33.25
CA LEU A 77 0.81 2.40 -32.48
C LEU A 77 0.03 2.08 -31.21
N LEU A 78 -0.37 3.12 -30.47
CA LEU A 78 -1.16 2.97 -29.25
C LEU A 78 -2.47 2.23 -29.51
N GLY A 79 -3.23 2.61 -30.53
CA GLY A 79 -4.50 1.96 -30.84
C GLY A 79 -4.36 0.53 -31.36
N ASN A 80 -3.25 0.20 -32.03
CA ASN A 80 -2.94 -1.17 -32.41
C ASN A 80 -2.63 -2.03 -31.18
N GLU A 81 -1.80 -1.53 -30.26
CA GLU A 81 -1.45 -2.28 -29.04
C GLU A 81 -2.62 -2.41 -28.07
N VAL A 82 -3.51 -1.43 -27.99
CA VAL A 82 -4.80 -1.55 -27.28
C VAL A 82 -5.63 -2.69 -27.86
N TYR A 83 -5.73 -2.78 -29.19
CA TYR A 83 -6.43 -3.88 -29.85
C TYR A 83 -5.78 -5.24 -29.54
N ARG A 84 -4.46 -5.35 -29.66
CA ARG A 84 -3.70 -6.57 -29.33
C ARG A 84 -3.89 -6.99 -27.87
N SER A 85 -3.87 -6.02 -26.94
CA SER A 85 -4.12 -6.24 -25.52
C SER A 85 -5.51 -6.81 -25.26
N ARG A 86 -6.56 -6.24 -25.88
CA ARG A 86 -7.94 -6.76 -25.76
C ARG A 86 -8.12 -8.15 -26.36
N VAL A 87 -7.45 -8.46 -27.48
CA VAL A 87 -7.42 -9.81 -28.05
C VAL A 87 -6.80 -10.78 -27.04
N LYS A 88 -5.71 -10.38 -26.39
CA LYS A 88 -5.06 -11.16 -25.33
C LYS A 88 -6.00 -11.38 -24.16
N ASP A 89 -6.66 -10.34 -23.66
CA ASP A 89 -7.63 -10.42 -22.56
C ASP A 89 -8.80 -11.36 -22.91
N TRP A 90 -9.27 -11.35 -24.16
CA TRP A 90 -10.30 -12.27 -24.65
C TRP A 90 -9.81 -13.73 -24.73
N LEU A 91 -8.60 -13.97 -25.24
CA LEU A 91 -8.02 -15.32 -25.31
C LEU A 91 -7.88 -15.98 -23.94
N PHE A 92 -7.55 -15.19 -22.91
CA PHE A 92 -7.48 -15.65 -21.52
C PHE A 92 -8.84 -15.63 -20.80
N SER A 93 -9.95 -15.41 -21.53
CA SER A 93 -11.32 -15.40 -21.00
C SER A 93 -11.57 -14.35 -19.90
N ILE A 94 -10.78 -13.27 -19.88
CA ILE A 94 -10.99 -12.12 -18.98
C ILE A 94 -12.15 -11.27 -19.52
N VAL A 95 -12.14 -11.05 -20.84
CA VAL A 95 -13.21 -10.36 -21.57
C VAL A 95 -13.99 -11.41 -22.37
N HIS A 96 -15.33 -11.41 -22.26
CA HIS A 96 -16.17 -12.37 -22.98
C HIS A 96 -16.54 -11.93 -24.39
N THR A 97 -16.43 -10.63 -24.70
CA THR A 97 -16.73 -10.08 -26.02
C THR A 97 -15.52 -10.18 -26.94
N ARG A 98 -15.68 -10.88 -28.07
CA ARG A 98 -14.63 -10.99 -29.08
C ARG A 98 -14.40 -9.62 -29.74
N PRO A 99 -13.15 -9.09 -29.73
CA PRO A 99 -12.82 -7.88 -30.49
C PRO A 99 -12.85 -8.20 -31.99
N ILE A 100 -13.45 -7.30 -32.78
CA ILE A 100 -13.59 -7.43 -34.23
C ILE A 100 -12.43 -6.66 -34.89
N GLY A 101 -11.68 -7.33 -35.77
CA GLY A 101 -10.61 -6.69 -36.53
C GLY A 101 -9.51 -7.67 -36.95
N ASP A 102 -8.51 -7.10 -37.62
CA ASP A 102 -7.30 -7.75 -38.10
C ASP A 102 -6.07 -7.21 -37.35
N LYS A 103 -4.88 -7.73 -37.69
CA LYS A 103 -3.61 -7.33 -37.05
C LYS A 103 -3.30 -5.84 -37.16
N SER A 104 -3.80 -5.16 -38.19
CA SER A 104 -3.59 -3.72 -38.42
C SER A 104 -4.71 -2.85 -37.87
N THR A 105 -5.71 -3.42 -37.19
CA THR A 105 -6.82 -2.65 -36.64
C THR A 105 -6.33 -1.73 -35.53
N VAL A 106 -6.66 -0.45 -35.65
CA VAL A 106 -6.35 0.59 -34.67
C VAL A 106 -7.65 0.93 -33.96
N VAL A 107 -7.69 0.73 -32.64
CA VAL A 107 -8.87 1.02 -31.80
C VAL A 107 -8.52 2.10 -30.80
N LYS A 108 -9.40 3.08 -30.60
CA LYS A 108 -9.23 4.08 -29.56
C LYS A 108 -9.38 3.43 -28.18
N ALA A 109 -8.46 3.74 -27.26
CA ALA A 109 -8.60 3.37 -25.86
C ALA A 109 -9.96 3.84 -25.32
N LYS A 110 -10.63 2.97 -24.54
CA LYS A 110 -11.90 3.29 -23.89
C LYS A 110 -11.69 4.35 -22.81
N SER A 111 -10.53 4.32 -22.18
CA SER A 111 -10.25 4.99 -20.92
C SER A 111 -8.80 5.48 -20.85
N SER A 112 -8.55 6.55 -20.09
CA SER A 112 -7.20 7.09 -19.90
C SER A 112 -6.29 6.07 -19.20
N ALA A 113 -6.82 5.37 -18.19
CA ALA A 113 -6.10 4.30 -17.50
C ALA A 113 -5.71 3.14 -18.44
N GLU A 114 -6.58 2.76 -19.39
CA GLU A 114 -6.27 1.73 -20.39
C GLU A 114 -5.15 2.17 -21.34
N ALA A 115 -5.18 3.45 -21.76
CA ALA A 115 -4.12 4.02 -22.58
C ALA A 115 -2.79 4.02 -21.82
N LEU A 116 -2.75 4.57 -20.61
CA LEU A 116 -1.54 4.63 -19.78
C LEU A 116 -0.99 3.25 -19.42
N ARG A 117 -1.86 2.27 -19.16
CA ARG A 117 -1.46 0.86 -18.97
C ARG A 117 -0.74 0.31 -20.20
N THR A 118 -1.25 0.62 -21.39
CA THR A 118 -0.66 0.16 -22.66
C THR A 118 0.70 0.84 -22.91
N VAL A 119 0.81 2.14 -22.61
CA VAL A 119 2.09 2.87 -22.66
C VAL A 119 3.09 2.27 -21.67
N TYR A 120 2.66 1.99 -20.44
CA TYR A 120 3.50 1.32 -19.44
C TYR A 120 4.00 -0.05 -19.94
N HIS A 121 3.15 -0.84 -20.60
CA HIS A 121 3.54 -2.12 -21.19
C HIS A 121 4.57 -1.94 -22.32
N LEU A 122 4.38 -0.96 -23.20
CA LEU A 122 5.34 -0.64 -24.25
C LEU A 122 6.71 -0.23 -23.70
N VAL A 123 6.76 0.49 -22.58
CA VAL A 123 8.01 0.92 -21.97
C VAL A 123 8.69 -0.21 -21.20
N THR A 124 7.93 -0.96 -20.38
CA THR A 124 8.51 -1.89 -19.40
C THR A 124 8.66 -3.34 -19.86
N TRP A 125 7.82 -3.82 -20.78
CA TRP A 125 7.91 -5.20 -21.25
C TRP A 125 9.19 -5.45 -22.04
N THR A 126 9.66 -6.69 -22.03
CA THR A 126 10.88 -7.07 -22.76
C THR A 126 10.67 -6.97 -24.28
N HIS A 127 11.76 -6.89 -25.04
CA HIS A 127 11.69 -6.89 -26.51
C HIS A 127 10.99 -8.13 -27.08
N GLU A 128 11.12 -9.30 -26.44
CA GLU A 128 10.39 -10.53 -26.81
C GLU A 128 8.87 -10.37 -26.74
N GLN A 129 8.39 -9.50 -25.84
CA GLN A 129 6.98 -9.20 -25.61
C GLN A 129 6.49 -8.00 -26.43
N GLY A 130 7.40 -7.33 -27.16
CA GLY A 130 7.10 -6.13 -27.95
C GLY A 130 7.23 -4.81 -27.20
N GLY A 131 7.92 -4.79 -26.04
CA GLY A 131 8.23 -3.54 -25.31
C GLY A 131 9.70 -3.14 -25.42
N ALA A 132 10.06 -2.01 -24.78
CA ALA A 132 11.40 -1.41 -24.81
C ALA A 132 12.35 -1.97 -23.74
N GLY A 133 11.86 -2.77 -22.79
CA GLY A 133 12.67 -3.38 -21.73
C GLY A 133 13.18 -2.40 -20.66
N VAL A 134 12.62 -1.19 -20.60
CA VAL A 134 13.06 -0.12 -19.71
C VAL A 134 12.34 -0.25 -18.36
N THR A 135 13.04 -0.74 -17.35
CA THR A 135 12.50 -0.87 -15.98
C THR A 135 13.32 -0.01 -15.02
N ALA A 136 12.67 0.89 -14.28
CA ALA A 136 13.35 1.77 -13.33
C ALA A 136 14.09 0.98 -12.23
N ASN A 137 15.29 1.45 -11.87
CA ASN A 137 16.16 0.87 -10.83
C ASN A 137 16.48 -0.63 -11.02
N PHE A 138 16.50 -1.15 -12.25
CA PHE A 138 16.73 -2.58 -12.49
C PHE A 138 17.55 -2.89 -13.75
N GLY A 139 18.42 -3.91 -13.64
CA GLY A 139 19.17 -4.45 -14.76
C GLY A 139 20.20 -3.47 -15.31
N GLN A 140 20.15 -3.20 -16.61
CA GLN A 140 20.96 -2.17 -17.26
C GLN A 140 20.53 -0.75 -16.85
N TRP A 141 19.29 -0.58 -16.39
CA TRP A 141 18.65 0.72 -16.16
C TRP A 141 18.59 1.11 -14.67
N THR A 142 19.67 0.87 -13.92
CA THR A 142 19.71 1.20 -12.48
C THR A 142 19.61 2.69 -12.20
N ARG A 143 19.94 3.54 -13.19
CA ARG A 143 20.00 5.01 -13.08
C ARG A 143 18.71 5.71 -13.45
N ILE A 144 17.74 4.96 -13.95
CA ILE A 144 16.38 5.48 -14.14
C ILE A 144 15.72 5.48 -12.76
N ARG A 145 15.78 6.63 -12.10
CA ARG A 145 15.28 6.82 -10.73
C ARG A 145 13.78 6.58 -10.64
N SER A 146 13.03 7.05 -11.63
CA SER A 146 11.57 6.92 -11.66
C SER A 146 11.01 6.93 -13.08
N SER A 147 9.87 6.29 -13.23
CA SER A 147 9.12 6.10 -14.48
C SER A 147 7.64 6.25 -14.16
N PHE A 148 7.00 7.31 -14.65
CA PHE A 148 5.63 7.65 -14.28
C PHE A 148 4.88 8.42 -15.38
N PRO A 149 3.53 8.34 -15.41
CA PRO A 149 2.73 9.17 -16.30
C PRO A 149 2.49 10.56 -15.70
N PRO A 150 2.38 11.62 -16.52
CA PRO A 150 1.98 12.95 -16.04
C PRO A 150 0.51 12.95 -15.58
N HIS A 151 0.19 13.80 -14.60
CA HIS A 151 -1.18 13.92 -14.09
C HIS A 151 -2.08 14.75 -15.01
N GLU A 152 -3.30 14.26 -15.26
CA GLU A 152 -4.35 15.04 -15.91
C GLU A 152 -5.07 15.94 -14.88
N ALA A 153 -4.51 17.13 -14.64
CA ALA A 153 -4.98 18.05 -13.60
C ALA A 153 -6.45 18.49 -13.80
N GLY A 154 -6.87 18.69 -15.06
CA GLY A 154 -8.23 19.12 -15.39
C GLY A 154 -9.30 18.09 -15.02
N ALA A 155 -9.09 16.82 -15.40
CA ALA A 155 -10.01 15.73 -15.07
C ALA A 155 -10.03 15.44 -13.56
N THR A 156 -8.85 15.44 -12.93
CA THR A 156 -8.70 15.18 -11.49
C THR A 156 -9.42 16.25 -10.66
N ARG A 157 -9.28 17.54 -11.00
CA ARG A 157 -9.95 18.63 -10.30
C ARG A 157 -11.48 18.55 -10.43
N LYS A 158 -11.99 18.15 -11.60
CA LYS A 158 -13.43 17.95 -11.84
C LYS A 158 -13.97 16.78 -11.01
N LEU A 159 -13.23 15.67 -10.92
CA LEU A 159 -13.60 14.52 -10.11
C LEU A 159 -13.63 14.90 -8.62
N LEU A 160 -12.57 15.53 -8.11
CA LEU A 160 -12.48 15.94 -6.71
C LEU A 160 -13.61 16.92 -6.34
N GLY A 161 -13.87 17.92 -7.17
CA GLY A 161 -14.95 18.87 -6.95
C GLY A 161 -16.35 18.25 -7.01
N ARG A 162 -16.52 17.07 -7.60
CA ARG A 162 -17.77 16.31 -7.56
C ARG A 162 -17.87 15.47 -6.28
N LEU A 163 -16.82 14.71 -5.98
CA LEU A 163 -16.78 13.84 -4.80
C LEU A 163 -16.96 14.65 -3.52
N ALA A 164 -16.34 15.82 -3.42
CA ALA A 164 -16.46 16.72 -2.27
C ALA A 164 -17.90 17.22 -2.00
N ARG A 165 -18.81 17.15 -2.99
CA ARG A 165 -20.21 17.57 -2.83
C ARG A 165 -21.15 16.42 -2.46
N LYS A 166 -20.68 15.18 -2.48
CA LYS A 166 -21.51 13.99 -2.24
C LYS A 166 -21.12 13.33 -0.92
N MET A 167 -22.13 12.88 -0.19
CA MET A 167 -21.95 12.07 1.03
C MET A 167 -21.75 10.58 0.74
N VAL A 168 -22.27 10.12 -0.41
CA VAL A 168 -22.19 8.73 -0.86
C VAL A 168 -21.68 8.74 -2.30
N VAL A 169 -20.65 7.94 -2.57
CA VAL A 169 -20.10 7.77 -3.92
C VAL A 169 -20.98 6.80 -4.72
N ASP A 170 -21.46 7.26 -5.88
CA ASP A 170 -22.24 6.43 -6.79
C ASP A 170 -21.34 5.51 -7.63
N MET A 171 -21.93 4.47 -8.20
CA MET A 171 -21.20 3.55 -9.08
C MET A 171 -20.58 4.23 -10.31
N ASP A 172 -21.21 5.29 -10.84
CA ASP A 172 -20.67 6.07 -11.96
C ASP A 172 -19.43 6.88 -11.57
N ASP A 173 -19.34 7.29 -10.29
CA ASP A 173 -18.17 7.99 -9.79
C ASP A 173 -17.02 7.00 -9.54
N LEU A 174 -17.32 5.77 -9.11
CA LEU A 174 -16.33 4.68 -9.03
C LEU A 174 -15.80 4.30 -10.43
N ASP A 175 -16.66 4.22 -11.44
CA ASP A 175 -16.24 3.98 -12.83
C ASP A 175 -15.32 5.10 -13.35
N ARG A 176 -15.57 6.36 -12.97
CA ARG A 176 -14.68 7.48 -13.32
C ARG A 176 -13.33 7.42 -12.62
N ILE A 177 -13.31 6.99 -11.36
CA ILE A 177 -12.05 6.75 -10.64
C ILE A 177 -11.27 5.64 -11.34
N ASN A 178 -11.94 4.56 -11.73
CA ASN A 178 -11.34 3.49 -12.52
C ASN A 178 -10.78 4.04 -13.85
N ASP A 179 -11.56 4.86 -14.55
CA ASP A 179 -11.15 5.37 -15.86
C ASP A 179 -9.90 6.26 -15.83
N LEU A 180 -9.65 6.94 -14.71
CA LEU A 180 -8.52 7.85 -14.55
C LEU A 180 -7.31 7.18 -13.87
N PHE A 181 -7.52 6.37 -12.84
CA PHE A 181 -6.47 5.83 -11.97
C PHE A 181 -6.29 4.31 -12.06
N GLY A 182 -7.18 3.63 -12.78
CA GLY A 182 -7.19 2.18 -12.93
C GLY A 182 -7.92 1.44 -11.82
N GLU A 183 -8.02 0.12 -11.98
CA GLU A 183 -8.92 -0.72 -11.22
C GLU A 183 -8.44 -0.91 -9.78
N LYS A 184 -7.11 -0.99 -9.55
CA LYS A 184 -6.54 -1.16 -8.20
C LYS A 184 -6.96 -0.01 -7.27
N VAL A 185 -6.91 1.23 -7.76
CA VAL A 185 -7.31 2.42 -6.99
C VAL A 185 -8.83 2.47 -6.84
N ALA A 186 -9.58 2.10 -7.89
CA ALA A 186 -11.04 2.04 -7.84
C ALA A 186 -11.56 1.01 -6.80
N PHE A 187 -10.94 -0.17 -6.71
CA PHE A 187 -11.27 -1.16 -5.68
C PHE A 187 -11.07 -0.64 -4.26
N TYR A 188 -10.02 0.14 -4.01
CA TYR A 188 -9.78 0.76 -2.71
C TYR A 188 -10.92 1.72 -2.32
N TYR A 189 -11.32 2.63 -3.23
CA TYR A 189 -12.43 3.55 -2.96
C TYR A 189 -13.77 2.82 -2.84
N ALA A 190 -14.00 1.79 -3.66
CA ALA A 190 -15.21 0.96 -3.57
C ALA A 190 -15.28 0.23 -2.22
N PHE A 191 -14.15 -0.30 -1.72
CA PHE A 191 -14.07 -0.95 -0.42
C PHE A 191 -14.37 0.02 0.71
N ILE A 192 -13.71 1.18 0.72
CA ILE A 192 -13.91 2.18 1.78
C ILE A 192 -15.35 2.66 1.81
N GLN A 193 -15.94 2.99 0.66
CA GLN A 193 -17.34 3.42 0.59
C GLN A 193 -18.29 2.32 1.12
N CYS A 194 -18.08 1.07 0.70
CA CYS A 194 -18.89 -0.05 1.16
C CYS A 194 -18.73 -0.27 2.67
N TYR A 195 -17.50 -0.23 3.17
CA TYR A 195 -17.20 -0.41 4.58
C TYR A 195 -17.80 0.70 5.44
N SER A 196 -17.67 1.98 5.04
CA SER A 196 -18.26 3.12 5.73
C SER A 196 -19.79 3.04 5.82
N LEU A 197 -20.46 2.62 4.75
CA LEU A 197 -21.92 2.42 4.78
C LEU A 197 -22.32 1.26 5.70
N PHE A 198 -21.57 0.16 5.68
CA PHE A 198 -21.85 -1.00 6.53
C PHE A 198 -21.59 -0.72 8.01
N LEU A 199 -20.66 0.19 8.34
CA LEU A 199 -20.36 0.63 9.70
C LEU A 199 -21.49 1.43 10.36
N ILE A 200 -22.45 1.96 9.59
CA ILE A 200 -23.64 2.65 10.13
C ILE A 200 -24.45 1.71 11.02
N VAL A 201 -24.54 0.42 10.65
CA VAL A 201 -25.32 -0.60 11.38
C VAL A 201 -24.74 -0.87 12.78
N PRO A 202 -23.45 -1.23 12.95
CA PRO A 202 -22.86 -1.42 14.27
C PRO A 202 -22.70 -0.11 15.04
N ALA A 203 -22.56 1.04 14.36
CA ALA A 203 -22.57 2.34 15.03
C ALA A 203 -23.94 2.62 15.69
N ALA A 204 -25.04 2.45 14.95
CA ALA A 204 -26.38 2.64 15.49
C ALA A 204 -26.69 1.63 16.62
N ALA A 205 -26.36 0.35 16.41
CA ALA A 205 -26.51 -0.67 17.45
C ALA A 205 -25.64 -0.38 18.69
N GLY A 206 -24.42 0.09 18.49
CA GLY A 206 -23.50 0.49 19.56
C GLY A 206 -24.04 1.65 20.39
N ILE A 207 -24.62 2.68 19.75
CA ILE A 207 -25.26 3.81 20.45
C ILE A 207 -26.45 3.30 21.29
N LEU A 208 -27.29 2.44 20.72
CA LEU A 208 -28.43 1.86 21.46
C LEU A 208 -27.98 1.02 22.64
N CYS A 209 -26.96 0.16 22.47
CA CYS A 209 -26.39 -0.63 23.56
C CYS A 209 -25.71 0.25 24.61
N TRP A 210 -25.08 1.37 24.22
CA TRP A 210 -24.47 2.30 25.16
C TRP A 210 -25.52 3.08 25.97
N MET A 211 -26.65 3.46 25.35
CA MET A 211 -27.72 4.19 26.04
C MET A 211 -28.58 3.31 26.96
N PHE A 212 -28.87 2.08 26.56
CA PHE A 212 -29.87 1.22 27.21
C PHE A 212 -29.31 -0.11 27.77
N GLY A 213 -28.09 -0.48 27.39
CA GLY A 213 -27.47 -1.75 27.76
C GLY A 213 -26.45 -1.60 28.89
N GLU A 214 -25.97 -2.75 29.36
CA GLU A 214 -24.88 -2.83 30.33
C GLU A 214 -23.51 -2.85 29.63
N PRO A 215 -22.45 -2.29 30.25
CA PRO A 215 -21.09 -2.48 29.80
C PRO A 215 -20.75 -3.97 29.64
N TYR A 216 -19.93 -4.32 28.64
CA TYR A 216 -19.50 -5.70 28.36
C TYR A 216 -20.62 -6.68 28.01
N SER A 217 -21.70 -6.22 27.36
CA SER A 217 -22.81 -7.11 26.98
C SER A 217 -22.40 -8.21 25.99
N PHE A 218 -22.71 -9.47 26.35
CA PHE A 218 -22.46 -10.64 25.50
C PHE A 218 -23.28 -10.62 24.20
N SER A 219 -24.52 -10.11 24.27
CA SER A 219 -25.41 -9.98 23.12
C SER A 219 -24.82 -9.09 22.02
N PHE A 220 -24.18 -7.97 22.40
CA PHE A 220 -23.52 -7.09 21.45
C PHE A 220 -22.31 -7.74 20.80
N ALA A 221 -21.54 -8.56 21.55
CA ALA A 221 -20.42 -9.30 21.00
C ALA A 221 -20.86 -10.31 19.92
N ILE A 222 -21.93 -11.08 20.16
CA ILE A 222 -22.50 -11.98 19.13
C ILE A 222 -22.94 -11.20 17.91
N PHE A 223 -23.61 -10.06 18.10
CA PHE A 223 -24.04 -9.20 17.01
C PHE A 223 -22.85 -8.69 16.17
N LEU A 224 -21.78 -8.23 16.80
CA LEU A 224 -20.57 -7.77 16.10
C LEU A 224 -19.89 -8.91 15.31
N LEU A 225 -19.83 -10.12 15.88
CA LEU A 225 -19.31 -11.30 15.16
C LEU A 225 -20.16 -11.64 13.94
N ALA A 226 -21.49 -11.66 14.09
CA ALA A 226 -22.41 -11.90 12.99
C ALA A 226 -22.30 -10.83 11.90
N TRP A 227 -22.21 -9.55 12.30
CA TRP A 227 -21.99 -8.43 11.39
C TRP A 227 -20.67 -8.57 10.63
N GLY A 228 -19.58 -8.93 11.31
CA GLY A 228 -18.27 -9.12 10.69
C GLY A 228 -18.27 -10.21 9.62
N ILE A 229 -18.92 -11.35 9.91
CA ILE A 229 -19.11 -12.44 8.93
C ILE A 229 -19.95 -11.95 7.74
N PHE A 230 -21.07 -11.29 8.01
CA PHE A 230 -21.98 -10.80 6.97
C PHE A 230 -21.29 -9.79 6.05
N PHE A 231 -20.59 -8.80 6.61
CA PHE A 231 -19.83 -7.82 5.83
C PHE A 231 -18.76 -8.49 4.97
N THR A 232 -17.99 -9.44 5.53
CA THR A 232 -16.93 -10.14 4.81
C THR A 232 -17.47 -10.93 3.61
N GLU A 233 -18.57 -11.67 3.79
CA GLU A 233 -19.19 -12.42 2.69
C GLU A 233 -19.87 -11.51 1.67
N TYR A 234 -20.49 -10.41 2.13
CA TYR A 234 -21.04 -9.40 1.24
C TYR A 234 -19.97 -8.76 0.36
N TRP A 235 -18.83 -8.38 0.95
CA TRP A 235 -17.72 -7.78 0.21
C TRP A 235 -17.13 -8.74 -0.81
N LYS A 236 -16.95 -10.02 -0.48
CA LYS A 236 -16.48 -11.03 -1.45
C LYS A 236 -17.41 -11.13 -2.68
N ARG A 237 -18.73 -11.03 -2.47
CA ARG A 237 -19.69 -11.00 -3.57
C ARG A 237 -19.58 -9.72 -4.39
N GLN A 238 -19.50 -8.57 -3.72
CA GLN A 238 -19.37 -7.26 -4.36
C GLN A 238 -18.07 -7.15 -5.17
N GLU A 239 -16.97 -7.74 -4.69
CA GLU A 239 -15.69 -7.81 -5.40
C GLU A 239 -15.85 -8.56 -6.74
N ILE A 240 -16.59 -9.66 -6.76
CA ILE A 240 -16.86 -10.41 -7.99
C ILE A 240 -17.68 -9.54 -8.95
N ASP A 241 -18.74 -8.90 -8.49
CA ASP A 241 -19.61 -8.06 -9.32
C ASP A 241 -18.82 -6.88 -9.93
N LEU A 242 -17.97 -6.22 -9.15
CA LEU A 242 -17.07 -5.16 -9.62
C LEU A 242 -16.01 -5.70 -10.59
N SER A 243 -15.42 -6.86 -10.32
CA SER A 243 -14.42 -7.47 -11.21
C SER A 243 -15.00 -7.84 -12.58
N VAL A 244 -16.28 -8.20 -12.64
CA VAL A 244 -16.99 -8.45 -13.90
C VAL A 244 -17.37 -7.14 -14.58
N ARG A 245 -17.90 -6.14 -13.85
CA ARG A 245 -18.22 -4.80 -14.40
C ARG A 245 -17.02 -4.14 -15.07
N TRP A 246 -15.84 -4.26 -14.46
CA TRP A 246 -14.60 -3.68 -14.97
C TRP A 246 -13.81 -4.62 -15.89
N ASN A 247 -14.33 -5.83 -16.19
CA ASN A 247 -13.65 -6.85 -17.01
C ASN A 247 -12.22 -7.18 -16.53
N VAL A 248 -12.03 -7.33 -15.22
CA VAL A 248 -10.73 -7.67 -14.61
C VAL A 248 -10.74 -9.00 -13.84
N ARG A 249 -11.82 -9.77 -13.98
CA ARG A 249 -11.91 -11.11 -13.40
C ARG A 249 -10.87 -12.04 -14.04
N GLY A 250 -10.01 -12.63 -13.21
CA GLY A 250 -9.02 -13.62 -13.67
C GLY A 250 -7.75 -13.04 -14.29
N VAL A 251 -7.51 -11.72 -14.17
CA VAL A 251 -6.32 -11.05 -14.72
C VAL A 251 -4.99 -11.63 -14.22
N ALA A 252 -4.98 -12.30 -13.06
CA ALA A 252 -3.80 -12.97 -12.50
C ALA A 252 -3.12 -13.95 -13.47
N ALA A 253 -3.89 -14.60 -14.35
CA ALA A 253 -3.34 -15.54 -15.35
C ALA A 253 -2.48 -14.85 -16.41
N LEU A 254 -2.76 -13.58 -16.70
CA LEU A 254 -2.11 -12.80 -17.76
C LEU A 254 -0.86 -12.04 -17.31
N LYS A 255 -0.65 -11.93 -15.99
CA LYS A 255 0.42 -11.12 -15.41
C LYS A 255 1.80 -11.64 -15.82
N VAL A 256 2.64 -10.71 -16.25
CA VAL A 256 4.02 -10.96 -16.67
C VAL A 256 4.90 -11.25 -15.46
N ASN A 257 5.98 -12.00 -15.70
CA ASN A 257 6.97 -12.30 -14.68
C ASN A 257 7.73 -11.05 -14.28
N ARG A 258 8.10 -10.94 -13.01
CA ARG A 258 8.98 -9.89 -12.51
C ARG A 258 10.36 -10.01 -13.17
N PRO A 259 11.05 -8.90 -13.43
CA PRO A 259 12.42 -8.95 -13.94
C PRO A 259 13.39 -9.69 -13.00
N GLN A 260 13.18 -9.61 -11.67
CA GLN A 260 13.98 -10.31 -10.65
C GLN A 260 13.69 -11.82 -10.56
N TYR A 261 12.66 -12.31 -11.23
CA TYR A 261 12.19 -13.68 -11.05
C TYR A 261 13.16 -14.69 -11.66
N THR A 262 13.68 -15.57 -10.82
CA THR A 262 14.54 -16.69 -11.24
C THR A 262 13.72 -17.95 -11.45
N TRP A 263 14.09 -18.75 -12.43
CA TRP A 263 13.40 -19.99 -12.79
C TRP A 263 14.40 -21.14 -12.84
N GLU A 264 13.92 -22.35 -12.53
CA GLU A 264 14.76 -23.55 -12.52
C GLU A 264 14.31 -24.57 -13.57
N ARG A 265 13.03 -24.53 -13.95
CA ARG A 265 12.43 -25.44 -14.92
C ARG A 265 11.60 -24.66 -15.93
N GLN A 266 11.53 -25.21 -17.12
CA GLN A 266 10.76 -24.67 -18.23
C GLN A 266 9.70 -25.70 -18.59
N ASP A 267 8.45 -25.37 -18.30
CA ASP A 267 7.29 -26.22 -18.54
C ASP A 267 6.48 -25.63 -19.69
N VAL A 268 5.92 -26.47 -20.56
CA VAL A 268 4.98 -26.02 -21.59
C VAL A 268 3.58 -26.07 -21.00
N ASP A 269 2.86 -24.96 -21.03
CA ASP A 269 1.49 -24.90 -20.53
C ASP A 269 0.57 -25.78 -21.39
N PRO A 270 -0.13 -26.78 -20.83
CA PRO A 270 -0.94 -27.72 -21.60
C PRO A 270 -2.11 -27.05 -22.33
N ILE A 271 -2.56 -25.88 -21.87
CA ILE A 271 -3.70 -25.15 -22.44
C ILE A 271 -3.22 -24.16 -23.51
N THR A 272 -2.24 -23.32 -23.19
CA THR A 272 -1.80 -22.26 -24.12
C THR A 272 -0.68 -22.68 -25.07
N GLY A 273 0.00 -23.80 -24.80
CA GLY A 273 1.21 -24.21 -25.52
C GLY A 273 2.40 -23.25 -25.31
N GLN A 274 2.26 -22.23 -24.46
CA GLN A 274 3.32 -21.28 -24.19
C GLN A 274 4.33 -21.87 -23.22
N VAL A 275 5.59 -21.53 -23.46
CA VAL A 275 6.69 -21.97 -22.64
C VAL A 275 6.76 -21.12 -21.37
N ARG A 276 6.40 -21.72 -20.23
CA ARG A 276 6.37 -21.08 -18.91
C ARG A 276 7.63 -21.40 -18.11
N ARG A 277 8.23 -20.35 -17.56
CA ARG A 277 9.37 -20.44 -16.64
C ARG A 277 8.86 -20.62 -15.21
N VAL A 278 9.10 -21.78 -14.61
CA VAL A 278 8.50 -22.18 -13.32
C VAL A 278 9.56 -22.36 -12.25
N PHE A 279 9.24 -21.86 -11.05
CA PHE A 279 9.98 -22.12 -9.83
C PHE A 279 9.21 -23.15 -8.97
N PRO A 280 9.85 -24.23 -8.50
CA PRO A 280 9.13 -25.29 -7.79
C PRO A 280 8.45 -24.83 -6.50
N ILE A 281 7.18 -25.20 -6.34
CA ILE A 281 6.34 -24.77 -5.20
C ILE A 281 6.89 -25.29 -3.87
N TYR A 282 7.37 -26.52 -3.80
CA TYR A 282 7.91 -27.09 -2.56
C TYR A 282 9.13 -26.30 -2.03
N LYS A 283 10.00 -25.81 -2.92
CA LYS A 283 11.13 -24.94 -2.55
C LYS A 283 10.62 -23.61 -2.02
N ARG A 284 9.61 -23.03 -2.67
CA ARG A 284 9.00 -21.77 -2.21
C ARG A 284 8.35 -21.94 -0.83
N LEU A 285 7.60 -23.01 -0.61
CA LEU A 285 6.97 -23.31 0.68
C LEU A 285 8.02 -23.49 1.79
N ALA A 286 9.13 -24.18 1.48
CA ALA A 286 10.24 -24.31 2.43
C ALA A 286 10.88 -22.95 2.78
N ARG A 287 11.03 -22.04 1.80
CA ARG A 287 11.51 -20.66 2.05
C ARG A 287 10.51 -19.84 2.86
N GLN A 288 9.21 -19.96 2.56
CA GLN A 288 8.14 -19.29 3.31
C GLN A 288 8.07 -19.78 4.77
N ALA A 289 8.43 -21.03 5.04
CA ALA A 289 8.46 -21.56 6.40
C ALA A 289 9.45 -20.80 7.32
N LEU A 290 10.49 -20.17 6.76
CA LEU A 290 11.44 -19.32 7.50
C LEU A 290 10.76 -18.08 8.11
N PHE A 291 9.63 -17.65 7.56
CA PHE A 291 8.90 -16.51 8.10
C PHE A 291 8.26 -16.80 9.47
N PHE A 292 7.81 -18.04 9.74
CA PHE A 292 7.19 -18.39 11.03
C PHE A 292 8.11 -18.15 12.25
N PRO A 293 9.34 -18.70 12.31
CA PRO A 293 10.23 -18.44 13.44
C PRO A 293 10.61 -16.96 13.55
N PHE A 294 10.76 -16.26 12.41
CA PHE A 294 10.98 -14.81 12.42
C PHE A 294 9.80 -14.05 13.00
N ALA A 295 8.56 -14.35 12.59
CA ALA A 295 7.36 -13.70 13.07
C ALA A 295 7.16 -13.93 14.58
N ILE A 296 7.44 -15.14 15.07
CA ILE A 296 7.40 -15.45 16.50
C ILE A 296 8.44 -14.62 17.26
N LEU A 297 9.69 -14.61 16.80
CA LEU A 297 10.77 -13.86 17.45
C LEU A 297 10.49 -12.35 17.44
N ALA A 298 10.06 -11.80 16.31
CA ALA A 298 9.70 -10.40 16.16
C ALA A 298 8.49 -10.03 17.03
N GLY A 299 7.46 -10.89 17.06
CA GLY A 299 6.29 -10.71 17.90
C GLY A 299 6.61 -10.74 19.39
N LEU A 300 7.49 -11.66 19.82
CA LEU A 300 7.97 -11.71 21.20
C LEU A 300 8.83 -10.50 21.57
N ALA A 301 9.72 -10.05 20.69
CA ALA A 301 10.56 -8.88 20.93
C ALA A 301 9.74 -7.60 21.02
N LEU A 302 8.84 -7.36 20.06
CA LEU A 302 7.91 -6.24 20.08
C LEU A 302 7.00 -6.30 21.30
N GLY A 303 6.47 -7.50 21.61
CA GLY A 303 5.60 -7.68 22.74
C GLY A 303 6.26 -7.49 24.10
N ALA A 304 7.51 -7.93 24.25
CA ALA A 304 8.30 -7.68 25.44
C ALA A 304 8.60 -6.18 25.61
N ALA A 305 8.93 -5.46 24.52
CA ALA A 305 9.13 -4.02 24.57
C ALA A 305 7.85 -3.27 25.00
N LEU A 306 6.72 -3.61 24.39
CA LEU A 306 5.40 -3.03 24.72
C LEU A 306 5.00 -3.33 26.16
N ALA A 307 5.15 -4.58 26.60
CA ALA A 307 4.86 -4.98 27.97
C ALA A 307 5.78 -4.27 28.96
N ALA A 308 7.09 -4.16 28.68
CA ALA A 308 8.03 -3.48 29.55
C ALA A 308 7.67 -1.99 29.72
N THR A 309 7.32 -1.30 28.64
CA THR A 309 6.83 0.08 28.70
C THR A 309 5.56 0.19 29.53
N PHE A 310 4.59 -0.69 29.30
CA PHE A 310 3.33 -0.72 30.04
C PHE A 310 3.54 -0.95 31.55
N PHE A 311 4.36 -1.94 31.92
CA PHE A 311 4.66 -2.22 33.32
C PHE A 311 5.44 -1.09 33.98
N LEU A 312 6.38 -0.47 33.27
CA LEU A 312 7.13 0.68 33.79
C LEU A 312 6.20 1.87 34.03
N GLU A 313 5.27 2.15 33.11
CA GLU A 313 4.24 3.18 33.27
C GLU A 313 3.33 2.90 34.45
N ALA A 314 2.79 1.69 34.56
CA ALA A 314 1.94 1.28 35.69
C ALA A 314 2.70 1.39 37.03
N PHE A 315 3.98 1.00 37.06
CA PHE A 315 4.80 1.11 38.27
C PHE A 315 5.05 2.56 38.69
N ILE A 316 5.32 3.46 37.74
CA ILE A 316 5.53 4.89 38.03
C ILE A 316 4.22 5.54 38.51
N SER A 317 3.10 5.24 37.86
CA SER A 317 1.78 5.79 38.22
C SER A 317 1.29 5.31 39.59
N ASP A 318 1.40 4.00 39.85
CA ASP A 318 0.66 3.36 40.95
C ASP A 318 1.51 3.17 42.23
N VAL A 319 2.84 3.25 42.14
CA VAL A 319 3.76 2.92 43.24
C VAL A 319 4.68 4.07 43.65
N TYR A 320 4.95 5.01 42.75
CA TYR A 320 5.91 6.08 43.00
C TYR A 320 5.25 7.32 43.64
N ASP A 321 5.11 7.29 44.97
CA ASP A 321 4.84 8.48 45.78
C ASP A 321 6.14 9.31 45.99
N GLY A 322 6.67 9.86 44.91
CA GLY A 322 7.86 10.72 44.97
C GLY A 322 7.59 12.05 45.67
N SER A 323 8.56 12.56 46.45
CA SER A 323 8.47 13.82 47.20
C SER A 323 8.56 15.09 46.33
N THR A 324 8.41 14.98 45.00
CA THR A 324 8.60 16.10 44.06
C THR A 324 7.40 16.17 43.10
N GLU A 325 6.26 16.63 43.64
CA GLU A 325 4.97 16.67 42.93
C GLU A 325 5.04 17.41 41.57
N ASP A 326 5.96 18.37 41.42
CA ASP A 326 6.08 19.21 40.22
C ASP A 326 6.54 18.49 38.93
N HIS A 327 7.19 17.31 39.03
CA HIS A 327 7.75 16.59 37.87
C HIS A 327 7.17 15.18 37.67
N HIS A 328 6.15 14.78 38.43
CA HIS A 328 5.54 13.45 38.34
C HIS A 328 4.89 13.17 36.98
N TRP A 329 4.32 14.21 36.35
CA TRP A 329 3.76 14.10 35.00
C TRP A 329 4.85 13.71 33.98
N ALA A 330 6.04 14.30 34.07
CA ALA A 330 7.14 14.04 33.14
C ALA A 330 7.70 12.62 33.28
N LEU A 331 7.76 12.10 34.52
CA LEU A 331 8.25 10.74 34.78
C LEU A 331 7.27 9.68 34.26
N SER A 332 5.96 9.93 34.34
CA SER A 332 4.91 8.99 33.92
C SER A 332 4.84 8.83 32.40
N TYR A 333 5.09 9.90 31.62
CA TYR A 333 5.11 9.85 30.15
C TYR A 333 6.46 9.42 29.56
N LEU A 334 7.51 9.30 30.37
CA LEU A 334 8.85 8.95 29.88
C LEU A 334 8.89 7.59 29.16
N PRO A 335 8.27 6.51 29.67
CA PRO A 335 8.27 5.21 28.99
C PRO A 335 7.57 5.26 27.62
N THR A 336 6.44 5.95 27.53
CA THR A 336 5.66 6.10 26.30
C THR A 336 6.36 6.98 25.27
N ILE A 337 7.06 8.04 25.69
CA ILE A 337 7.90 8.86 24.80
C ILE A 337 9.05 8.02 24.23
N VAL A 338 9.76 7.27 25.08
CA VAL A 338 10.88 6.43 24.64
C VAL A 338 10.40 5.37 23.64
N LEU A 339 9.31 4.68 23.95
CA LEU A 339 8.73 3.68 23.04
C LEU A 339 8.29 4.32 21.72
N SER A 340 7.62 5.48 21.75
CA SER A 340 7.16 6.18 20.55
C SER A 340 8.32 6.61 19.64
N CYS A 341 9.45 7.00 20.22
CA CYS A 341 10.67 7.31 19.47
C CYS A 341 11.33 6.04 18.89
N CYS A 342 11.41 4.95 19.65
CA CYS A 342 12.11 3.73 19.22
C CYS A 342 11.30 2.86 18.25
N LEU A 343 9.98 2.83 18.39
CA LEU A 343 9.09 1.92 17.67
C LEU A 343 9.18 2.06 16.14
N PRO A 344 9.22 3.27 15.54
CA PRO A 344 9.42 3.43 14.10
C PRO A 344 10.72 2.83 13.58
N PHE A 345 11.82 2.94 14.34
CA PHE A 345 13.11 2.36 13.96
C PHE A 345 13.07 0.83 14.02
N ILE A 346 12.45 0.27 15.07
CA ILE A 346 12.28 -1.19 15.21
C ILE A 346 11.41 -1.71 14.06
N LEU A 347 10.27 -1.08 13.80
CA LEU A 347 9.35 -1.49 12.74
C LEU A 347 9.98 -1.36 11.35
N SER A 348 10.70 -0.27 11.08
CA SER A 348 11.46 -0.09 9.83
C SER A 348 12.51 -1.19 9.63
N SER A 349 13.22 -1.56 10.69
CA SER A 349 14.21 -2.64 10.65
C SER A 349 13.55 -4.00 10.39
N LEU A 350 12.44 -4.31 11.07
CA LEU A 350 11.71 -5.56 10.89
C LEU A 350 11.06 -5.66 9.50
N THR A 351 10.51 -4.56 8.98
CA THR A 351 9.93 -4.53 7.63
C THR A 351 11.01 -4.67 6.54
N SER A 352 12.20 -4.10 6.74
CA SER A 352 13.36 -4.32 5.87
C SER A 352 13.85 -5.78 5.88
N ILE A 353 13.83 -6.45 7.03
CA ILE A 353 14.11 -7.88 7.10
C ILE A 353 13.02 -8.68 6.36
N ALA A 354 11.75 -8.32 6.55
CA ALA A 354 10.62 -8.97 5.89
C ALA A 354 10.65 -8.79 4.35
N SER A 355 11.11 -7.64 3.84
CA SER A 355 11.27 -7.42 2.40
C SER A 355 12.37 -8.33 1.82
N ARG A 356 13.53 -8.43 2.49
CA ARG A 356 14.61 -9.36 2.10
C ARG A 356 14.15 -10.82 2.09
N MET A 357 13.34 -11.24 3.07
CA MET A 357 12.74 -12.58 3.07
C MET A 357 11.77 -12.78 1.90
N SER A 358 10.99 -11.75 1.55
CA SER A 358 10.06 -11.81 0.42
C SER A 358 10.77 -11.88 -0.94
N GLU A 359 11.92 -11.23 -1.07
CA GLU A 359 12.80 -11.36 -2.23
C GLU A 359 13.37 -12.78 -2.33
N TYR A 360 13.81 -13.35 -1.20
CA TYR A 360 14.30 -14.72 -1.15
C TYR A 360 13.24 -15.77 -1.54
N GLU A 361 11.96 -15.53 -1.25
CA GLU A 361 10.85 -16.41 -1.65
C GLU A 361 10.60 -16.48 -3.17
N ASN A 362 11.15 -15.55 -3.95
CA ASN A 362 11.15 -15.56 -5.41
C ASN A 362 9.75 -15.72 -6.03
N TYR A 363 8.91 -14.69 -5.86
CA TYR A 363 7.57 -14.61 -6.45
C TYR A 363 7.60 -14.31 -7.94
N ARG A 364 6.67 -14.93 -8.68
CA ARG A 364 6.58 -14.82 -10.14
C ARG A 364 6.10 -13.45 -10.58
N THR A 365 5.03 -12.92 -9.99
CA THR A 365 4.40 -11.66 -10.39
C THR A 365 4.61 -10.58 -9.32
N ASN A 366 4.56 -9.31 -9.71
CA ASN A 366 4.62 -8.20 -8.73
C ASN A 366 3.44 -8.27 -7.75
N ASP A 367 2.25 -8.60 -8.24
CA ASP A 367 1.04 -8.71 -7.39
C ASP A 367 1.20 -9.78 -6.29
N ASP A 368 1.80 -10.94 -6.60
CA ASP A 368 2.06 -12.00 -5.61
C ASP A 368 3.12 -11.58 -4.58
N TYR A 369 4.14 -10.83 -5.01
CA TYR A 369 5.18 -10.30 -4.13
C TYR A 369 4.58 -9.27 -3.16
N ASP A 370 3.82 -8.30 -3.68
CA ASP A 370 3.18 -7.24 -2.90
C ASP A 370 2.19 -7.84 -1.89
N LEU A 371 1.42 -8.86 -2.30
CA LEU A 371 0.53 -9.62 -1.41
C LEU A 371 1.29 -10.30 -0.28
N ALA A 372 2.41 -10.97 -0.58
CA ALA A 372 3.23 -11.63 0.42
C ALA A 372 3.88 -10.64 1.40
N GLN A 373 4.40 -9.52 0.88
CA GLN A 373 4.97 -8.45 1.70
C GLN A 373 3.90 -7.84 2.61
N THR A 374 2.70 -7.58 2.08
CA THR A 374 1.56 -7.06 2.85
C THR A 374 1.17 -8.01 3.97
N ARG A 375 1.10 -9.32 3.72
CA ARG A 375 0.81 -10.33 4.76
C ARG A 375 1.84 -10.31 5.89
N LYS A 376 3.13 -10.15 5.57
CA LYS A 376 4.20 -10.12 6.58
C LYS A 376 4.16 -8.84 7.41
N THR A 377 4.05 -7.70 6.74
CA THR A 377 3.92 -6.39 7.41
C THR A 377 2.65 -6.32 8.24
N PHE A 378 1.55 -6.93 7.79
CA PHE A 378 0.30 -7.04 8.56
C PHE A 378 0.51 -7.74 9.90
N VAL A 379 1.25 -8.86 9.96
CA VAL A 379 1.53 -9.57 11.23
C VAL A 379 2.30 -8.67 12.20
N LEU A 380 3.30 -7.93 11.73
CA LEU A 380 4.08 -7.02 12.57
C LEU A 380 3.23 -5.86 13.09
N ASN A 381 2.45 -5.23 12.21
CA ASN A 381 1.54 -4.14 12.58
C ASN A 381 0.44 -4.62 13.53
N PHE A 382 -0.06 -5.84 13.34
CA PHE A 382 -1.07 -6.44 14.21
C PHE A 382 -0.56 -6.55 15.67
N VAL A 383 0.67 -7.03 15.86
CA VAL A 383 1.29 -7.08 17.19
C VAL A 383 1.39 -5.68 17.79
N VAL A 384 1.89 -4.70 17.03
CA VAL A 384 2.07 -3.33 17.55
C VAL A 384 0.74 -2.66 17.91
N SER A 385 -0.29 -2.83 17.09
CA SER A 385 -1.57 -2.13 17.26
C SER A 385 -2.51 -2.77 18.28
N PHE A 386 -2.55 -4.11 18.39
CA PHE A 386 -3.54 -4.80 19.23
C PHE A 386 -2.96 -5.40 20.52
N LEU A 387 -1.66 -5.66 20.58
CA LEU A 387 -1.07 -6.27 21.77
C LEU A 387 -1.17 -5.39 23.03
N PRO A 388 -1.02 -4.05 22.98
CA PRO A 388 -1.22 -3.21 24.17
C PRO A 388 -2.60 -3.43 24.81
N ILE A 389 -3.67 -3.39 23.99
CA ILE A 389 -5.04 -3.65 24.44
C ILE A 389 -5.19 -5.07 25.00
N PHE A 390 -4.53 -6.07 24.40
CA PHE A 390 -4.55 -7.43 24.93
C PHE A 390 -3.83 -7.56 26.28
N ILE A 391 -2.71 -6.86 26.47
CA ILE A 391 -2.01 -6.81 27.76
C ILE A 391 -2.93 -6.17 28.80
N THR A 392 -3.56 -5.04 28.50
CA THR A 392 -4.46 -4.37 29.44
C THR A 392 -5.67 -5.23 29.80
N ALA A 393 -6.37 -5.76 28.79
CA ALA A 393 -7.61 -6.52 28.99
C ALA A 393 -7.39 -7.90 29.64
N TYR A 394 -6.37 -8.66 29.21
CA TYR A 394 -6.20 -10.06 29.62
C TYR A 394 -5.11 -10.27 30.69
N ILE A 395 -4.21 -9.31 30.89
CA ILE A 395 -3.10 -9.43 31.84
C ILE A 395 -3.28 -8.45 33.00
N TYR A 396 -3.40 -7.14 32.73
CA TYR A 396 -3.45 -6.12 33.77
C TYR A 396 -4.75 -6.12 34.57
N VAL A 397 -5.91 -6.02 33.90
CA VAL A 397 -7.21 -6.00 34.60
C VAL A 397 -7.43 -7.23 35.50
N PRO A 398 -7.17 -8.48 35.05
CA PRO A 398 -7.40 -9.66 35.89
C PRO A 398 -6.25 -9.99 36.87
N TYR A 399 -4.99 -9.69 36.55
CA TYR A 399 -3.82 -10.17 37.31
C TYR A 399 -2.84 -9.07 37.75
N GLY A 400 -3.16 -7.79 37.52
CA GLY A 400 -2.28 -6.64 37.77
C GLY A 400 -1.63 -6.65 39.16
N ASN A 401 -2.42 -6.83 40.22
CA ASN A 401 -1.91 -6.87 41.60
C ASN A 401 -0.85 -7.94 41.83
N ARG A 402 -1.04 -9.15 41.28
CA ARG A 402 -0.07 -10.24 41.43
C ARG A 402 1.20 -9.99 40.62
N LEU A 403 1.06 -9.43 39.42
CA LEU A 403 2.17 -9.18 38.53
C LEU A 403 3.05 -8.03 39.03
N LEU A 404 2.45 -6.92 39.46
CA LEU A 404 3.19 -5.79 40.04
C LEU A 404 3.95 -6.22 41.30
N LEU A 405 3.32 -7.04 42.16
CA LEU A 405 3.98 -7.62 43.33
C LEU A 405 5.16 -8.55 42.97
N TYR A 406 5.06 -9.30 41.88
CA TYR A 406 6.13 -10.17 41.41
C TYR A 406 7.34 -9.39 40.88
N PHE A 407 7.10 -8.27 40.20
CA PHE A 407 8.17 -7.43 39.65
C PHE A 407 8.79 -6.48 40.68
N THR A 408 8.14 -6.24 41.83
CA THR A 408 8.75 -5.46 42.92
C THR A 408 9.87 -6.22 43.63
N PRO A 409 11.09 -5.64 43.75
CA PRO A 409 12.15 -6.22 44.56
C PRO A 409 11.73 -6.34 46.03
N SER A 410 12.10 -7.45 46.69
CA SER A 410 11.77 -7.72 48.11
C SER A 410 12.28 -6.66 49.08
N SER A 411 13.25 -5.84 48.67
CA SER A 411 13.80 -4.73 49.46
C SER A 411 12.84 -3.54 49.59
N TRP A 412 11.85 -3.39 48.71
CA TRP A 412 10.96 -2.23 48.65
C TRP A 412 9.66 -2.47 49.42
N THR A 413 9.78 -2.59 50.74
CA THR A 413 8.67 -2.96 51.63
C THR A 413 7.52 -1.93 51.66
N ALA A 414 7.79 -0.65 51.37
CA ALA A 414 6.77 0.39 51.24
C ALA A 414 5.90 0.19 49.99
N ALA A 415 6.53 -0.05 48.84
CA ALA A 415 5.84 -0.36 47.59
C ALA A 415 4.97 -1.63 47.70
N ILE A 416 5.49 -2.66 48.38
CA ILE A 416 4.74 -3.91 48.60
C ILE A 416 3.47 -3.67 49.44
N LYS A 417 3.51 -2.78 50.44
CA LYS A 417 2.32 -2.42 51.24
C LYS A 417 1.28 -1.64 50.44
N VAL A 418 1.71 -0.74 49.55
CA VAL A 418 0.81 0.00 48.65
C VAL A 418 0.17 -0.94 47.64
N LEU A 419 0.96 -1.81 47.00
CA LEU A 419 0.48 -2.78 46.01
C LEU A 419 -0.45 -3.86 46.59
N GLN A 420 -0.29 -4.23 47.86
CA GLN A 420 -1.22 -5.14 48.54
C GLN A 420 -2.62 -4.53 48.74
N ASN A 421 -2.71 -3.20 48.80
CA ASN A 421 -3.96 -2.45 48.98
C ASN A 421 -4.48 -1.82 47.67
N LEU A 422 -3.75 -1.97 46.56
CA LEU A 422 -4.12 -1.37 45.28
C LEU A 422 -5.40 -2.02 44.74
N GLN A 423 -6.43 -1.22 44.50
CA GLN A 423 -7.58 -1.62 43.69
C GLN A 423 -7.24 -1.29 42.23
N ILE A 424 -7.27 -2.30 41.36
CA ILE A 424 -6.99 -2.10 39.93
C ILE A 424 -8.11 -1.26 39.32
N ASP A 425 -7.76 -0.16 38.67
CA ASP A 425 -8.73 0.69 37.98
C ASP A 425 -9.33 -0.03 36.76
N PRO A 426 -10.64 -0.37 36.78
CA PRO A 426 -11.29 -1.04 35.65
C PRO A 426 -11.47 -0.12 34.44
N GLU A 427 -11.34 1.20 34.62
CA GLU A 427 -11.52 2.22 33.58
C GLU A 427 -10.33 2.33 32.63
N ARG A 428 -9.16 1.80 32.99
CA ARG A 428 -7.94 1.89 32.16
C ARG A 428 -8.13 1.30 30.77
N LEU A 429 -8.82 0.15 30.68
CA LEU A 429 -9.15 -0.48 29.39
C LEU A 429 -10.05 0.43 28.54
N GLN A 430 -11.02 1.10 29.15
CA GLN A 430 -11.92 2.01 28.47
C GLN A 430 -11.15 3.24 27.94
N GLN A 431 -10.24 3.80 28.74
CA GLN A 431 -9.41 4.94 28.36
C GLN A 431 -8.49 4.61 27.18
N GLU A 432 -7.87 3.42 27.17
CA GLU A 432 -7.04 2.97 26.04
C GLU A 432 -7.85 2.79 24.75
N VAL A 433 -9.04 2.20 24.84
CA VAL A 433 -9.93 2.04 23.67
C VAL A 433 -10.39 3.40 23.14
N ILE A 434 -10.72 4.36 24.02
CA ILE A 434 -11.06 5.73 23.62
C ILE A 434 -9.85 6.40 22.94
N SER A 435 -8.65 6.25 23.51
CA SER A 435 -7.42 6.79 22.93
C SER A 435 -7.18 6.26 21.51
N LEU A 436 -7.32 4.94 21.28
CA LEU A 436 -7.10 4.35 19.96
C LEU A 436 -8.19 4.73 18.94
N SER A 437 -9.45 4.82 19.38
CA SER A 437 -10.60 5.04 18.50
C SER A 437 -10.90 6.51 18.21
N MET A 438 -10.57 7.42 19.12
CA MET A 438 -10.79 8.86 18.96
C MET A 438 -9.46 9.59 18.77
N THR A 439 -8.59 9.56 19.79
CA THR A 439 -7.34 10.34 19.78
C THR A 439 -6.38 9.89 18.68
N GLY A 440 -6.30 8.60 18.38
CA GLY A 440 -5.44 8.08 17.31
C GLY A 440 -5.96 8.30 15.89
N GLN A 441 -7.22 8.73 15.72
CA GLN A 441 -7.83 9.03 14.41
C GLN A 441 -7.73 10.51 14.04
N VAL A 442 -7.58 11.39 15.03
CA VAL A 442 -7.40 12.85 14.87
C VAL A 442 -5.92 13.16 14.76
#